data_AF-A0A7T4TYX2-F1
#
_entry.id   AF-A0A7T4TYX2-F1
#
_cell.length_a   1.000
_cell.length_b   1.000
_cell.length_c   1.000
_cell.angle_alpha   90.00
_cell.angle_beta   90.00
_cell.angle_gamma   90.00
#
_symmetry.space_group_name_H-M   'P 1'
#
loop_
_entity.id
_entity.type
_entity.pdbx_description
1 polymer ?
#
loop_
_entity_poly.entity_id
_entity_poly.type
_entity_poly.pdbx_seq_one_letter_code
_entity_poly.pdbx_strand_id
1 'polypeptide(L)'
;MIMSVADMIDAELDDLHADQTSPGMAAVARDLARSIDDTDVPTAKAAVADKLRSIMADLRRLAPVGEKGDAVDDIAEQRAKRRAAAREQAAGG
;
A
#
# COMPACT_ATOMS: atom_id res chain seq x y z
N MET A 1 -21.38 -2.31 4.38
CA MET A 1 -20.93 -1.38 3.32
C MET A 1 -20.31 -2.25 2.25
N ILE A 2 -20.84 -2.23 1.02
CA ILE A 2 -20.22 -2.97 -0.10
C ILE A 2 -19.05 -2.09 -0.55
N MET A 3 -17.81 -2.57 -0.45
CA MET A 3 -16.64 -1.86 -0.97
C MET A 3 -16.60 -1.97 -2.49
N SER A 4 -16.47 -0.84 -3.18
CA SER A 4 -16.36 -0.77 -4.63
C SER A 4 -14.94 -1.13 -5.11
N VAL A 5 -14.77 -1.37 -6.41
CA VAL A 5 -13.43 -1.58 -6.98
C VAL A 5 -12.59 -0.31 -6.81
N ALA A 6 -13.19 0.87 -6.99
CA ALA A 6 -12.55 2.15 -6.72
C ALA A 6 -12.03 2.25 -5.28
N ASP A 7 -12.84 1.89 -4.27
CA ASP A 7 -12.43 1.95 -2.87
C ASP A 7 -11.24 1.03 -2.57
N MET A 8 -11.23 -0.18 -3.15
CA MET A 8 -10.14 -1.14 -2.97
C MET A 8 -8.84 -0.66 -3.63
N ILE A 9 -8.95 -0.05 -4.81
CA ILE A 9 -7.78 0.48 -5.52
C ILE A 9 -7.23 1.72 -4.82
N ASP A 10 -8.09 2.60 -4.32
CA ASP A 10 -7.66 3.78 -3.55
C ASP A 10 -6.84 3.36 -2.31
N ALA A 11 -7.35 2.39 -1.54
CA ALA A 11 -6.62 1.85 -0.39
C ALA A 11 -5.25 1.27 -0.76
N GLU A 12 -5.16 0.52 -1.87
CA GLU A 12 -3.87 -0.04 -2.31
C GLU A 12 -2.91 1.05 -2.81
N LEU A 13 -3.39 2.07 -3.52
CA LEU A 13 -2.56 3.19 -3.98
C LEU A 13 -1.97 3.98 -2.81
N ASP A 14 -2.75 4.15 -1.74
CA ASP A 14 -2.29 4.78 -0.51
C ASP A 14 -1.18 3.95 0.16
N ASP A 15 -1.37 2.64 0.29
CA ASP A 15 -0.36 1.72 0.84
C ASP A 15 0.96 1.76 0.04
N LEU A 16 0.86 1.84 -1.30
CA LEU A 16 2.01 1.92 -2.20
C LEU A 16 2.65 3.31 -2.25
N HIS A 17 2.08 4.31 -1.57
CA HIS A 17 2.48 5.72 -1.67
C HIS A 17 2.54 6.19 -3.14
N ALA A 18 1.62 5.69 -3.96
CA ALA A 18 1.64 5.83 -5.42
C ALA A 18 1.51 7.29 -5.87
N ASP A 19 0.84 8.14 -5.09
CA ASP A 19 0.73 9.58 -5.37
C ASP A 19 2.06 10.33 -5.27
N GLN A 20 3.02 9.78 -4.52
CA GLN A 20 4.34 10.38 -4.35
C GLN A 20 5.34 9.81 -5.36
N THR A 21 5.27 8.50 -5.63
CA THR A 21 6.20 7.82 -6.54
C THR A 21 5.82 7.97 -8.01
N SER A 22 4.53 7.92 -8.34
CA SER A 22 4.02 8.04 -9.72
C SER A 22 2.58 8.57 -9.75
N PRO A 23 2.37 9.88 -9.49
CA PRO A 23 1.03 10.47 -9.38
C PRO A 23 0.18 10.32 -10.63
N GLY A 24 0.80 10.35 -11.83
CA GLY A 24 0.08 10.15 -13.08
C GLY A 24 -0.49 8.73 -13.23
N MET A 25 0.26 7.71 -12.83
CA MET A 25 -0.20 6.32 -12.88
C MET A 25 -1.26 6.04 -11.82
N ALA A 26 -1.11 6.65 -10.62
CA ALA A 26 -2.11 6.57 -9.57
C ALA A 26 -3.45 7.16 -10.02
N ALA A 27 -3.45 8.36 -10.62
CA ALA A 27 -4.66 8.99 -11.16
C ALA A 27 -5.36 8.10 -12.21
N VAL A 28 -4.60 7.54 -13.15
CA VAL A 28 -5.17 6.63 -14.18
C VAL A 28 -5.73 5.35 -13.56
N ALA A 29 -5.05 4.77 -12.56
CA ALA A 29 -5.55 3.59 -11.86
C ALA A 29 -6.92 3.86 -11.18
N ARG A 30 -7.09 5.04 -10.55
CA ARG A 30 -8.36 5.45 -9.94
C ARG A 30 -9.48 5.57 -10.97
N ASP A 31 -9.21 6.24 -12.09
CA ASP A 31 -10.20 6.44 -13.13
C ASP A 31 -10.62 5.11 -13.79
N LEU A 32 -9.67 4.19 -14.01
CA LEU A 32 -9.97 2.84 -14.48
C LEU A 32 -10.83 2.06 -13.46
N ALA A 33 -10.50 2.15 -12.17
CA ALA A 33 -11.26 1.48 -11.12
C ALA A 33 -12.72 1.97 -11.07
N ARG A 34 -12.95 3.30 -11.10
CA ARG A 34 -14.30 3.87 -11.19
C ARG A 34 -15.04 3.40 -12.44
N SER A 35 -14.35 3.33 -13.59
CA SER A 35 -15.00 2.86 -14.82
C SER A 35 -15.44 1.39 -14.77
N ILE A 36 -14.80 0.55 -13.94
CA ILE A 36 -15.23 -0.84 -13.70
C ILE A 36 -16.51 -0.88 -12.88
N ASP A 37 -16.63 0.00 -11.89
CA ASP A 37 -17.83 0.12 -11.06
C ASP A 37 -19.01 0.69 -11.86
N ASP A 38 -18.76 1.67 -12.74
CA ASP A 38 -19.80 2.41 -13.46
C ASP A 38 -20.35 1.69 -14.71
N THR A 39 -19.58 0.79 -15.31
CA THR A 39 -20.03 0.06 -16.50
C THR A 39 -20.81 -1.18 -16.13
N ASP A 40 -21.74 -1.64 -16.98
CA ASP A 40 -22.41 -2.95 -16.86
C ASP A 40 -22.05 -3.89 -18.02
N VAL A 41 -21.19 -3.45 -18.93
CA VAL A 41 -20.81 -4.23 -20.11
C VAL A 41 -19.65 -5.17 -19.75
N PRO A 42 -19.84 -6.51 -19.74
CA PRO A 42 -18.83 -7.43 -19.23
C PRO A 42 -17.50 -7.41 -20.00
N THR A 43 -17.56 -7.24 -21.32
CA THR A 43 -16.37 -7.15 -22.17
C THR A 43 -15.58 -5.87 -21.92
N ALA A 44 -16.25 -4.75 -21.65
CA ALA A 44 -15.61 -3.50 -21.28
C ALA A 44 -14.94 -3.63 -19.90
N LYS A 45 -15.62 -4.21 -18.91
CA LYS A 45 -15.02 -4.50 -17.58
C LYS A 45 -13.75 -5.31 -17.70
N ALA A 46 -13.77 -6.39 -18.50
CA ALA A 46 -12.60 -7.26 -18.66
C ALA A 46 -11.40 -6.51 -19.25
N ALA A 47 -11.62 -5.69 -20.28
CA ALA A 47 -10.55 -4.91 -20.91
C ALA A 47 -9.94 -3.86 -19.96
N VAL A 48 -10.80 -3.15 -19.21
CA VAL A 48 -10.37 -2.16 -18.22
C VAL A 48 -9.63 -2.84 -17.05
N ALA A 49 -10.14 -3.97 -16.56
CA ALA A 49 -9.52 -4.72 -15.48
C ALA A 49 -8.13 -5.24 -15.83
N ASP A 50 -7.91 -5.70 -17.07
CA ASP A 50 -6.59 -6.13 -17.53
C ASP A 50 -5.60 -4.96 -17.57
N LYS A 51 -6.05 -3.78 -18.04
CA LYS A 51 -5.22 -2.57 -18.03
C LYS A 51 -4.89 -2.11 -16.61
N LEU A 52 -5.87 -2.10 -15.72
CA LEU A 52 -5.70 -1.77 -14.31
C LEU A 52 -4.68 -2.71 -13.66
N ARG A 53 -4.78 -4.02 -13.94
CA ARG A 53 -3.82 -5.02 -13.45
C ARG A 53 -2.38 -4.71 -13.87
N SER A 54 -2.18 -4.31 -15.12
CA SER A 54 -0.85 -3.92 -15.62
C SER A 54 -0.30 -2.70 -14.86
N ILE A 55 -1.12 -1.65 -14.71
CA ILE A 55 -0.68 -0.42 -14.03
C ILE A 55 -0.36 -0.68 -12.56
N MET A 56 -1.20 -1.44 -11.85
CA MET A 56 -0.95 -1.78 -10.46
C MET A 56 0.30 -2.65 -10.29
N ALA A 57 0.59 -3.55 -11.24
CA ALA A 57 1.84 -4.32 -11.22
C ALA A 57 3.08 -3.42 -11.36
N ASP A 58 3.01 -2.39 -12.20
CA ASP A 58 4.11 -1.44 -12.36
C ASP A 58 4.24 -0.53 -11.13
N LEU A 59 3.13 -0.05 -10.56
CA LEU A 59 3.13 0.71 -9.31
C LEU A 59 3.73 -0.08 -8.15
N ARG A 60 3.42 -1.37 -8.01
CA ARG A 60 4.04 -2.25 -7.00
C ARG A 60 5.55 -2.40 -7.16
N ARG A 61 6.08 -2.29 -8.38
CA ARG A 61 7.53 -2.30 -8.63
C ARG A 61 8.20 -0.98 -8.27
N LEU A 62 7.47 0.12 -8.42
CA LEU A 62 7.94 1.48 -8.12
C LEU A 62 7.75 1.87 -6.66
N ALA A 63 6.84 1.18 -5.96
CA ALA A 63 6.59 1.40 -4.56
C ALA A 63 7.90 1.30 -3.78
N PRO A 64 8.13 2.21 -2.82
CA PRO A 64 9.30 2.10 -1.96
C PRO A 64 9.27 0.70 -1.32
N VAL A 65 10.42 0.04 -1.27
CA VAL A 65 10.56 -1.21 -0.51
C VAL A 65 10.18 -0.87 0.93
N GLY A 66 8.95 -1.22 1.31
CA GLY A 66 8.39 -0.78 2.57
C GLY A 66 9.24 -1.32 3.72
N GLU A 67 9.62 -0.41 4.62
CA GLU A 67 10.05 -0.61 6.00
C GLU A 67 8.93 -1.29 6.83
N LYS A 68 8.42 -2.43 6.36
CA LYS A 68 7.53 -3.31 7.13
C LYS A 68 8.33 -4.59 7.36
N GLY A 69 9.24 -4.50 8.32
CA GLY A 69 10.19 -5.56 8.66
C GLY A 69 11.54 -5.45 7.96
N ASP A 70 12.07 -4.22 7.78
CA ASP A 70 13.49 -4.10 7.50
C ASP A 70 14.27 -4.30 8.81
N ALA A 71 15.43 -4.94 8.75
CA ALA A 71 16.19 -5.42 9.92
C ALA A 71 16.51 -4.30 10.93
N VAL A 72 16.45 -3.04 10.50
CA VAL A 72 16.68 -1.84 11.32
C VAL A 72 15.54 -1.61 12.32
N ASP A 73 14.29 -1.87 11.96
CA ASP A 73 13.14 -1.72 12.87
C ASP A 73 13.18 -2.75 14.00
N ASP A 74 13.52 -4.00 13.68
CA ASP A 74 13.73 -5.06 14.65
C ASP A 74 14.85 -4.71 15.64
N ILE A 75 15.93 -4.09 15.15
CA ILE A 75 17.04 -3.61 16.00
C ILE A 75 16.58 -2.45 16.90
N ALA A 76 15.75 -1.52 16.38
CA ALA A 76 15.22 -0.41 17.15
C ALA A 76 14.31 -0.92 18.29
N GLU A 77 13.45 -1.89 18.00
CA GLU A 77 12.58 -2.52 19.00
C GLU A 77 13.39 -3.32 20.04
N GLN A 78 14.42 -4.06 19.61
CA GLN A 78 15.29 -4.80 20.53
C GLN A 78 16.13 -3.87 21.43
N ARG A 79 16.55 -2.71 20.93
CA ARG A 79 17.21 -1.67 21.74
C ARG A 79 16.25 -1.04 22.76
N ALA A 80 15.00 -0.81 22.38
CA ALA A 80 13.99 -0.30 23.30
C ALA A 80 13.74 -1.28 24.47
N LYS A 81 13.57 -2.58 24.16
CA LYS A 81 13.41 -3.64 25.17
C LYS A 81 14.61 -3.75 26.12
N ARG A 82 15.85 -3.68 25.59
CA ARG A 82 17.06 -3.67 26.43
C ARG A 82 17.17 -2.45 27.33
N ARG A 83 16.80 -1.27 26.84
CA ARG A 83 16.82 -0.03 27.65
C ARG A 83 15.77 -0.06 28.77
N ALA A 84 14.60 -0.63 28.54
CA ALA A 84 13.58 -0.79 29.57
C ALA A 84 14.05 -1.72 30.69
N ALA A 85 14.58 -2.90 30.34
CA ALA A 85 15.11 -3.86 31.32
C ALA A 85 16.27 -3.30 32.15
N ALA A 86 17.18 -2.53 31.53
CA ALA A 86 18.27 -1.88 32.25
C ALA A 86 17.80 -0.79 33.23
N ARG A 87 16.70 -0.09 32.92
CA ARG A 87 16.10 0.91 33.82
C ARG A 87 15.41 0.27 35.02
N GLU A 88 14.73 -0.86 34.83
CA GLU A 88 14.14 -1.61 35.94
C GLU A 88 15.21 -2.18 36.89
N GLN A 89 16.33 -2.67 36.35
CA GLN A 89 17.46 -3.13 37.17
C GLN A 89 18.16 -1.99 37.93
N ALA A 90 18.20 -0.78 37.36
CA ALA A 90 18.80 0.38 38.02
C ALA A 90 17.88 1.04 39.08
N ALA A 91 16.56 0.81 39.02
CA ALA A 91 15.59 1.35 39.98
C ALA A 91 15.32 0.41 41.18
N GLY A 92 15.84 -0.83 41.13
CA GLY A 92 15.70 -1.83 42.19
C GLY A 92 16.94 -2.03 43.07
N GLY A 93 17.87 -1.07 43.08
CA GLY A 93 19.10 -1.09 43.90
C GLY A 93 19.03 -0.13 45.08
#